data_AF-R2T805-F1
#
_entry.id   AF-R2T805-F1
#
_cell.length_a   1.000
_cell.length_b   1.000
_cell.length_c   1.000
_cell.angle_alpha   90.00
_cell.angle_beta   90.00
_cell.angle_gamma   90.00
#
_symmetry.space_group_name_H-M   'P 1'
#
loop_
_entity.id
_entity.type
_entity.pdbx_description
1 polymer ?
#
loop_
_entity_poly.entity_id
_entity_poly.type
_entity_poly.pdbx_seq_one_letter_code
_entity_poly.pdbx_strand_id
1 'polypeptide(L)'
;MENRTKALEELVNETIRSIAEKNLSNEDSAAVLTVVMQNLIAQKHNQTKLLELGINIENLSIDAVCEIQKIWTKEYYKKLKGKK
;
A
#
# COMPACT_ATOMS: atom_id res chain seq x y z
N MET A 1 -18.40 4.53 9.44
CA MET A 1 -17.75 4.33 8.12
C MET A 1 -17.28 5.65 7.52
N GLU A 2 -18.09 6.72 7.57
CA GLU A 2 -17.68 8.08 7.16
C GLU A 2 -16.32 8.52 7.73
N ASN A 3 -16.10 8.31 9.03
CA ASN A 3 -14.86 8.73 9.68
C ASN A 3 -13.61 8.04 9.11
N ARG A 4 -13.74 6.81 8.59
CA ARG A 4 -12.62 6.07 7.98
C ARG A 4 -12.36 6.52 6.54
N THR A 5 -13.40 6.79 5.76
CA THR A 5 -13.24 7.32 4.40
C THR A 5 -12.58 8.69 4.41
N LYS A 6 -13.05 9.58 5.29
CA LYS A 6 -12.48 10.91 5.46
C LYS A 6 -11.01 10.87 5.87
N ALA A 7 -10.66 10.04 6.85
CA ALA A 7 -9.25 9.86 7.26
C ALA A 7 -8.35 9.34 6.13
N LEU A 8 -8.87 8.49 5.23
CA LEU A 8 -8.11 8.03 4.06
C LEU A 8 -7.94 9.14 3.02
N GLU A 9 -8.97 9.95 2.78
CA GLU A 9 -8.90 11.11 1.88
C GLU A 9 -7.91 12.16 2.38
N GLU A 10 -7.92 12.44 3.69
CA GLU A 10 -6.95 13.33 4.33
C GLU A 10 -5.52 12.82 4.12
N LEU A 11 -5.26 11.53 4.38
CA LEU A 11 -3.94 10.93 4.18
C LEU A 11 -3.46 10.98 2.73
N VAL A 12 -4.37 10.75 1.75
CA VAL A 12 -4.03 10.89 0.33
C VAL A 12 -3.61 12.32 0.00
N ASN A 13 -4.36 13.31 0.47
CA ASN A 13 -4.06 14.72 0.23
C ASN A 13 -2.75 15.16 0.89
N GLU A 14 -2.46 14.68 2.09
CA GLU A 14 -1.18 14.93 2.78
C GLU A 14 0.01 14.30 2.04
N THR A 15 -0.18 13.09 1.52
CA THR A 15 0.86 12.39 0.74
C THR A 15 1.16 13.13 -0.56
N ILE A 16 0.13 13.53 -1.32
CA ILE A 16 0.29 14.29 -2.57
C ILE A 16 0.98 15.63 -2.30
N ARG A 17 0.56 16.34 -1.25
CA ARG A 17 1.16 17.63 -0.87
C ARG A 17 2.63 17.47 -0.52
N SER A 18 2.98 16.47 0.28
CA SER A 18 4.36 16.20 0.69
C SER A 18 5.28 15.89 -0.50
N ILE A 19 4.76 15.16 -1.49
CA ILE A 19 5.46 14.86 -2.74
C ILE A 19 5.69 16.16 -3.55
N ALA A 20 4.64 16.98 -3.70
CA ALA A 20 4.70 18.23 -4.45
C ALA A 20 5.63 19.26 -3.81
N GLU A 21 5.56 19.45 -2.49
CA GLU A 21 6.42 20.38 -1.74
C GLU A 21 7.91 20.03 -1.84
N LYS A 22 8.23 18.75 -2.04
CA LYS A 22 9.59 18.26 -2.23
C LYS A 22 10.04 18.24 -3.69
N ASN A 23 9.18 18.65 -4.63
CA ASN A 23 9.40 18.58 -6.07
C ASN A 23 9.87 17.19 -6.55
N LEU A 24 9.35 16.12 -5.94
CA LEU A 24 9.73 14.76 -6.33
C LEU A 24 9.16 14.44 -7.71
N SER A 25 9.96 13.74 -8.52
CA SER A 25 9.48 13.17 -9.78
C SER A 25 8.49 12.02 -9.53
N ASN A 26 7.84 11.55 -10.59
CA ASN A 26 6.99 10.36 -10.50
C ASN A 26 7.81 9.13 -10.13
N GLU A 27 9.04 9.04 -10.64
CA GLU A 27 10.00 7.98 -10.38
C GLU A 27 10.44 7.96 -8.92
N ASP A 28 10.79 9.13 -8.36
CA ASP A 28 11.13 9.27 -6.94
C ASP A 28 9.95 8.88 -6.05
N SER A 29 8.76 9.36 -6.41
CA SER A 29 7.52 9.06 -5.68
C SER A 29 7.22 7.56 -5.69
N ALA A 30 7.36 6.91 -6.85
CA ALA A 30 7.18 5.47 -6.99
C ALA A 30 8.18 4.70 -6.12
N ALA A 31 9.47 5.06 -6.16
CA ALA A 31 10.50 4.43 -5.34
C ALA A 31 10.21 4.57 -3.84
N VAL A 32 9.83 5.76 -3.37
CA VAL A 32 9.47 6.00 -1.97
C VAL A 32 8.26 5.17 -1.56
N LEU A 33 7.18 5.18 -2.35
CA LEU A 33 5.97 4.43 -2.04
C LEU A 33 6.24 2.91 -2.01
N THR A 34 7.07 2.40 -2.93
CA THR A 34 7.50 0.99 -2.93
C THR A 34 8.28 0.66 -1.65
N VAL A 35 9.22 1.51 -1.22
CA VAL A 35 9.99 1.27 0.02
C VAL A 35 9.08 1.34 1.26
N VAL A 36 8.15 2.29 1.32
CA VAL A 36 7.14 2.35 2.39
C VAL A 36 6.35 1.06 2.44
N MET A 37 5.87 0.58 1.30
CA MET A 37 5.11 -0.66 1.20
C MET A 37 5.95 -1.87 1.61
N GLN A 38 7.21 -1.94 1.18
CA GLN A 38 8.14 -3.00 1.58
C GLN A 38 8.30 -3.06 3.10
N ASN A 39 8.47 -1.90 3.75
CA ASN A 39 8.59 -1.80 5.21
C ASN A 39 7.29 -2.23 5.92
N LEU A 40 6.13 -1.85 5.39
CA LEU A 40 4.83 -2.28 5.93
C LEU A 40 4.65 -3.79 5.82
N ILE A 41 4.99 -4.38 4.68
CA ILE A 41 4.92 -5.83 4.45
C ILE A 41 5.87 -6.58 5.39
N ALA A 42 7.08 -6.05 5.62
CA ALA A 42 8.07 -6.66 6.50
C ALA A 42 7.64 -6.70 7.98
N GLN A 43 6.58 -5.98 8.38
CA GLN A 43 6.05 -6.06 9.74
C GLN A 43 5.48 -7.45 10.03
N LYS A 44 5.85 -8.01 11.19
CA LYS A 44 5.55 -9.40 11.60
C LYS A 44 4.08 -9.81 11.40
N HIS A 45 3.13 -8.93 11.71
CA HIS A 45 1.70 -9.23 11.58
C HIS A 45 1.22 -9.29 10.12
N ASN A 46 1.88 -8.58 9.20
CA ASN A 46 1.57 -8.61 7.77
C ASN A 46 2.23 -9.82 7.10
N GLN A 47 3.44 -10.18 7.55
CA GLN A 47 4.10 -11.40 7.14
C GLN A 47 3.23 -12.64 7.41
N THR A 48 2.62 -12.73 8.60
CA THR A 48 1.69 -13.83 8.93
C THR A 48 0.51 -13.90 7.96
N LYS A 49 -0.13 -12.76 7.65
CA LYS A 49 -1.25 -12.72 6.70
C LYS A 49 -0.86 -13.12 5.28
N LEU A 50 0.37 -12.80 4.85
CA LEU A 50 0.86 -13.19 3.53
C LEU A 50 1.14 -14.68 3.45
N LEU A 51 1.67 -15.27 4.51
CA LEU A 51 1.82 -16.72 4.62
C LEU A 51 0.46 -17.44 4.59
N GLU A 52 -0.56 -16.90 5.28
CA GLU A 52 -1.95 -17.40 5.20
C GLU A 52 -2.53 -17.35 3.78
N LEU A 53 -2.06 -16.42 2.96
CA LEU A 53 -2.42 -16.29 1.54
C LEU A 53 -1.49 -17.10 0.60
N GLY A 54 -0.54 -17.86 1.14
CA GLY A 54 0.40 -18.68 0.36
C GLY A 54 1.53 -17.90 -0.32
N ILE A 55 1.83 -16.68 0.13
CA ILE A 55 2.86 -15.81 -0.44
C ILE A 55 4.15 -15.93 0.39
N ASN A 56 5.24 -16.42 -0.22
CA ASN A 56 6.57 -16.45 0.41
C ASN A 56 7.25 -15.07 0.30
N ILE A 57 7.78 -14.60 1.43
CA ILE A 57 8.25 -13.23 1.70
C ILE A 57 9.75 -13.18 2.02
N GLU A 58 10.47 -14.30 1.90
CA GLU A 58 11.91 -14.40 2.20
C GLU A 58 12.78 -13.46 1.36
N ASN A 59 12.26 -12.91 0.25
CA ASN A 59 12.89 -11.82 -0.49
C ASN A 59 11.81 -10.87 -1.05
N LEU A 60 11.59 -9.74 -0.37
CA LEU A 60 10.70 -8.67 -0.86
C LEU A 60 11.39 -7.87 -1.97
N SER A 61 11.55 -8.49 -3.14
CA SER A 61 11.96 -7.75 -4.34
C SER A 61 10.94 -6.66 -4.68
N ILE A 62 11.34 -5.66 -5.48
CA ILE A 62 10.44 -4.61 -5.96
C ILE A 62 9.21 -5.24 -6.64
N ASP A 63 9.41 -6.24 -7.49
CA ASP A 63 8.33 -6.94 -8.19
C ASP A 63 7.36 -7.62 -7.22
N ALA A 64 7.87 -8.26 -6.17
CA ALA A 64 7.04 -8.90 -5.15
C ALA A 64 6.20 -7.87 -4.39
N VAL A 65 6.79 -6.72 -4.02
CA VAL A 65 6.08 -5.63 -3.34
C VAL A 65 4.96 -5.07 -4.22
N CYS A 66 5.25 -4.82 -5.50
CA CYS A 66 4.27 -4.31 -6.47
C CYS A 66 3.10 -5.30 -6.66
N GLU A 67 3.36 -6.60 -6.76
CA GLU A 67 2.30 -7.60 -6.88
C GLU A 67 1.47 -7.72 -5.60
N ILE A 68 2.09 -7.70 -4.41
CA ILE A 68 1.37 -7.70 -3.13
C ILE A 68 0.46 -6.46 -3.02
N GLN A 69 1.00 -5.28 -3.33
CA GLN A 69 0.24 -4.03 -3.32
C GLN A 69 -0.98 -4.12 -4.24
N LYS A 70 -0.80 -4.60 -5.47
CA LYS A 70 -1.89 -4.83 -6.44
C LYS A 70 -2.94 -5.81 -5.92
N ILE A 71 -2.54 -6.93 -5.30
CA ILE A 71 -3.48 -7.91 -4.72
C ILE A 71 -4.31 -7.26 -3.61
N TRP A 72 -3.68 -6.62 -2.63
CA TRP A 72 -4.39 -6.00 -1.51
C TRP A 72 -5.29 -4.83 -1.93
N THR A 73 -4.86 -4.02 -2.90
CA THR A 73 -5.70 -2.97 -3.48
C THR A 73 -6.95 -3.57 -4.13
N LYS A 74 -6.81 -4.65 -4.92
CA LYS A 74 -7.95 -5.34 -5.53
C LYS A 74 -8.91 -5.89 -4.47
N GLU A 75 -8.39 -6.56 -3.44
CA GLU A 75 -9.20 -7.10 -2.34
C GLU A 75 -9.93 -6.00 -1.55
N TYR A 76 -9.30 -4.86 -1.33
CA TYR A 76 -9.94 -3.70 -0.73
C TYR A 76 -11.14 -3.20 -1.56
N TYR A 77 -10.97 -3.02 -2.86
CA TYR A 77 -12.06 -2.56 -3.73
C TYR A 77 -13.20 -3.57 -3.87
N LYS A 78 -12.92 -4.88 -3.82
CA LYS A 78 -13.97 -5.91 -3.74
C LYS A 78 -14.83 -5.71 -2.49
N LYS A 79 -14.21 -5.48 -1.32
CA LYS A 79 -14.92 -5.21 -0.06
C LYS A 79 -15.76 -3.94 -0.07
N LEU A 80 -15.36 -2.94 -0.87
CA LEU A 80 -16.16 -1.73 -1.06
C LEU A 80 -17.34 -1.95 -2.01
N LYS A 81 -17.15 -2.69 -3.10
CA LYS A 81 -18.19 -2.96 -4.10
C LYS A 81 -19.24 -3.97 -3.62
N GLY A 82 -18.84 -4.99 -2.86
CA GLY A 82 -19.74 -6.00 -2.28
C GLY A 82 -20.55 -5.54 -1.06
N LYS A 83 -20.50 -4.25 -0.71
CA LYS A 83 -21.29 -3.61 0.35
C LYS A 83 -22.41 -2.69 -0.18
N LYS A 84 -22.71 -2.77 -1.48
CA LYS A 84 -23.89 -2.15 -2.08
C LYS A 84 -25.05 -3.13 -2.13
#